data_AF-A0A1Q3GL95-F1
#
_entry.id   AF-A0A1Q3GL95-F1
#
_cell.length_a   1.000
_cell.length_b   1.000
_cell.length_c   1.000
_cell.angle_alpha   90.00
_cell.angle_beta   90.00
_cell.angle_gamma   90.00
#
_symmetry.space_group_name_H-M   'P 1'
#
loop_
_entity.id
_entity.type
_entity.pdbx_description
1 polymer ?
#
loop_
_entity_poly.entity_id
_entity_poly.type
_entity_poly.pdbx_seq_one_letter_code
_entity_poly.pdbx_strand_id
1 'polypeptide(L)'
;MTSHKLRPLLLTFAVLWSSSLLYAQKLSKAEKKALKAEVRKLNSNLEKFRIMLSAEASLDKKIKEKTVLITDKRSEVDKKQKELRDKKLLIQQLKDEIKELRKKQKEVNATPQRTKITAADTTFKVIIGSYTSKNFSEFANKHKNFIIEPYVNPNDNKTYYRYCLGYFTSYWEALYFKKYIAKVMNKDKEQHQPYVVGYADNKIIIDVRDILEKLGL
;
A
#
# COMPACT_ATOMS: atom_id res chain seq x y z
N MET A 1 93.57 -21.49 72.71
CA MET A 1 93.09 -20.11 72.42
C MET A 1 92.01 -20.24 71.34
N THR A 2 90.74 -19.88 71.46
CA THR A 2 89.97 -19.10 72.44
C THR A 2 88.49 -19.53 72.28
N SER A 3 88.00 -20.39 73.17
CA SER A 3 86.63 -20.93 73.19
C SER A 3 85.60 -19.96 73.83
N HIS A 4 85.77 -18.65 73.62
CA HIS A 4 85.02 -17.63 74.38
C HIS A 4 84.09 -16.73 73.54
N LYS A 5 84.02 -16.88 72.21
CA LYS A 5 83.20 -15.99 71.36
C LYS A 5 81.84 -16.55 70.91
N LEU A 6 81.59 -17.86 71.09
CA LEU A 6 80.32 -18.49 70.69
C LEU A 6 79.27 -18.58 71.82
N ARG A 7 79.69 -18.43 73.09
CA ARG A 7 78.80 -18.47 74.26
C ARG A 7 77.87 -17.25 74.41
N PRO A 8 78.27 -15.99 74.12
CA PRO A 8 77.34 -14.87 74.25
C PRO A 8 76.35 -14.79 73.08
N LEU A 9 76.63 -15.43 71.94
CA LEU A 9 75.78 -15.37 70.74
C LEU A 9 74.66 -16.43 70.75
N LEU A 10 74.91 -17.59 71.36
CA LEU A 10 73.86 -18.59 71.61
C LEU A 10 72.91 -18.17 72.73
N LEU A 11 73.39 -17.39 73.72
CA LEU A 11 72.54 -16.88 74.81
C LEU A 11 71.61 -15.76 74.34
N THR A 12 72.04 -14.91 73.41
CA THR A 12 71.20 -13.82 72.86
C THR A 12 70.19 -14.33 71.82
N PHE A 13 70.50 -15.41 71.09
CA PHE A 13 69.55 -16.05 70.18
C PHE A 13 68.43 -16.79 70.93
N ALA A 14 68.73 -17.38 72.09
CA ALA A 14 67.73 -18.01 72.96
C ALA A 14 66.75 -16.99 73.57
N VAL A 15 67.21 -15.78 73.92
CA VAL A 15 66.37 -14.71 74.50
C VAL A 15 65.42 -14.09 73.46
N LEU A 16 65.81 -14.03 72.18
CA LEU A 16 64.98 -13.52 71.10
C LEU A 16 63.89 -14.51 70.63
N TRP A 17 64.04 -15.81 70.90
CA TRP A 17 62.99 -16.80 70.62
C TRP A 17 62.02 -17.05 71.78
N SER A 18 62.38 -16.66 73.01
CA SER A 18 61.49 -16.76 74.16
C SER A 18 60.48 -15.60 74.30
N SER A 19 60.65 -14.50 73.57
CA SER A 19 59.76 -13.33 73.65
C SER A 19 58.53 -13.40 72.73
N SER A 20 58.44 -14.37 71.82
CA SER A 20 57.25 -14.57 70.97
C SER A 20 56.20 -15.52 71.57
N LEU A 21 56.49 -16.22 72.68
CA LEU A 21 55.56 -17.14 73.33
C LEU A 21 54.66 -16.49 74.40
N LEU A 22 54.96 -15.26 74.84
CA LEU A 22 54.19 -14.58 75.89
C LEU A 22 52.94 -13.82 75.40
N TYR A 23 52.79 -13.58 74.10
CA TYR A 23 51.56 -13.00 73.54
C TYR A 23 50.51 -14.06 73.12
N ALA A 24 50.84 -15.36 73.23
CA ALA A 24 49.97 -16.47 72.83
C ALA A 24 49.16 -17.09 73.99
N GLN A 25 49.41 -16.68 75.23
CA GLN A 25 48.64 -17.03 76.44
C GLN A 25 48.11 -15.73 77.05
N LYS A 26 46.83 -15.44 77.22
CA LYS A 26 45.58 -16.19 77.07
C LYS A 26 44.52 -15.15 76.71
N LEU A 27 44.16 -15.02 75.42
CA LEU A 27 42.83 -14.47 75.13
C LEU A 27 41.84 -15.30 75.96
N SER A 28 41.08 -14.65 76.84
CA SER A 28 40.01 -15.29 77.60
C SER A 28 39.16 -16.10 76.61
N LYS A 29 38.61 -17.25 77.04
CA LYS A 29 37.73 -18.05 76.16
C LYS A 29 36.62 -17.17 75.54
N ALA A 30 36.20 -16.12 76.25
CA ALA A 30 35.28 -15.11 75.77
C ALA A 30 35.85 -14.28 74.60
N GLU A 31 37.06 -13.77 74.72
CA GLU A 31 37.70 -12.94 73.70
C GLU A 31 38.06 -13.74 72.45
N LYS A 32 38.53 -15.00 72.59
CA LYS A 32 38.71 -15.90 71.41
C LYS A 32 37.40 -16.14 70.67
N LYS A 33 36.29 -16.28 71.40
CA LYS A 33 34.95 -16.49 70.82
C LYS A 33 34.44 -15.22 70.15
N ALA A 34 34.69 -14.04 70.74
CA ALA A 34 34.37 -12.74 70.17
C ALA A 34 35.15 -12.49 68.87
N LEU A 35 36.47 -12.69 68.87
CA LEU A 35 37.32 -12.54 67.70
C LEU A 35 36.91 -13.50 66.57
N LYS A 36 36.60 -14.76 66.92
CA LYS A 36 36.09 -15.74 65.95
C LYS A 36 34.71 -15.35 65.39
N ALA A 37 33.86 -14.72 66.19
CA ALA A 37 32.57 -14.20 65.71
C ALA A 37 32.75 -12.99 64.79
N GLU A 38 33.69 -12.11 65.10
CA GLU A 38 34.02 -10.93 64.30
C GLU A 38 34.68 -11.29 62.97
N VAL A 39 35.65 -12.22 62.97
CA VAL A 39 36.24 -12.78 61.75
C VAL A 39 35.17 -13.48 60.90
N ARG A 40 34.23 -14.21 61.50
CA ARG A 40 33.11 -14.82 60.76
C ARG A 40 32.18 -13.77 60.16
N LYS A 41 31.88 -12.68 60.88
CA LYS A 41 31.08 -11.57 60.35
C LYS A 41 31.79 -10.87 59.20
N LEU A 42 33.08 -10.58 59.35
CA LEU A 42 33.91 -9.96 58.30
C LEU A 42 33.99 -10.86 57.05
N ASN A 43 34.24 -12.16 57.22
CA ASN A 43 34.24 -13.11 56.10
C ASN A 43 32.86 -13.23 55.43
N SER A 44 31.77 -13.26 56.19
CA SER A 44 30.42 -13.28 55.62
C SER A 44 30.10 -12.01 54.84
N ASN A 45 30.54 -10.85 55.33
CA ASN A 45 30.38 -9.58 54.63
C ASN A 45 31.24 -9.51 53.37
N LEU A 46 32.46 -10.05 53.40
CA LEU A 46 33.33 -10.15 52.23
C LEU A 46 32.73 -11.04 51.14
N GLU A 47 32.17 -12.20 51.50
CA GLU A 47 31.46 -13.08 50.56
C GLU A 47 30.24 -12.38 49.95
N LYS A 48 29.44 -11.67 50.76
CA LYS A 48 28.31 -10.86 50.24
C LYS A 48 28.78 -9.79 49.27
N PHE A 49 29.87 -9.10 49.56
CA PHE A 49 30.45 -8.09 48.67
C PHE A 49 30.95 -8.71 47.36
N ARG A 50 31.57 -9.89 47.42
CA ARG A 50 32.03 -10.62 46.23
C ARG A 50 30.85 -11.08 45.35
N ILE A 51 29.79 -11.57 45.98
CA ILE A 51 28.53 -11.91 45.29
C ILE A 51 27.94 -10.65 44.64
N MET A 52 27.91 -9.52 45.34
CA MET A 52 27.39 -8.25 44.83
C MET A 52 28.19 -7.75 43.61
N LEU A 53 29.53 -7.78 43.67
CA LEU A 53 30.40 -7.45 42.52
C LEU A 53 30.15 -8.37 41.32
N SER A 54 30.00 -9.68 41.55
CA SER A 54 29.69 -10.62 40.48
C SER A 54 28.29 -10.37 39.88
N ALA A 55 27.33 -9.97 40.71
CA ALA A 55 25.98 -9.63 40.28
C ALA A 55 25.97 -8.33 39.46
N GLU A 56 26.73 -7.31 39.88
CA GLU A 56 26.90 -6.05 39.14
C GLU A 56 27.47 -6.28 37.75
N ALA A 57 28.56 -7.04 37.63
CA ALA A 57 29.13 -7.41 36.33
C ALA A 57 28.13 -8.17 35.44
N SER A 58 27.30 -9.05 36.04
CA SER A 58 26.25 -9.77 35.32
C SER A 58 25.11 -8.86 34.86
N LEU A 59 24.75 -7.86 35.66
CA LEU A 59 23.71 -6.88 35.35
C LEU A 59 24.18 -5.94 34.24
N ASP A 60 25.43 -5.48 34.30
CA ASP A 60 26.05 -4.67 33.24
C ASP A 60 26.05 -5.39 31.89
N LYS A 61 26.35 -6.70 31.89
CA LYS A 61 26.26 -7.52 30.68
C LYS A 61 24.82 -7.55 30.14
N LYS A 62 23.83 -7.77 31.01
CA LYS A 62 22.41 -7.76 30.63
C LYS A 62 21.94 -6.39 30.14
N ILE A 63 22.44 -5.29 30.71
CA ILE A 63 22.12 -3.93 30.28
C ILE A 63 22.68 -3.68 28.88
N LYS A 64 23.94 -4.08 28.62
CA LYS A 64 24.56 -3.98 27.29
C LYS A 64 23.78 -4.80 26.25
N GLU A 65 23.46 -6.06 26.56
CA GLU A 65 22.66 -6.93 25.68
C GLU A 65 21.28 -6.32 25.38
N LYS A 66 20.57 -5.82 26.40
CA LYS A 66 19.27 -5.17 26.22
C LYS A 66 19.38 -3.87 25.42
N THR A 67 20.45 -3.10 25.60
CA THR A 67 20.68 -1.86 24.84
C THR A 67 20.85 -2.17 23.35
N VAL A 68 21.63 -3.20 23.01
CA VAL A 68 21.80 -3.66 21.61
C VAL A 68 20.47 -4.14 21.03
N LEU A 69 19.70 -4.94 21.77
CA LEU A 69 18.36 -5.38 21.36
C LEU A 69 17.39 -4.21 21.11
N ILE A 70 17.47 -3.15 21.92
CA ILE A 70 16.64 -1.95 21.75
C ILE A 70 17.06 -1.19 20.50
N THR A 71 18.36 -1.01 20.25
CA THR A 71 18.85 -0.33 19.04
C THR A 71 18.48 -1.09 17.78
N ASP A 72 18.58 -2.42 17.80
CA ASP A 72 18.21 -3.27 16.66
C ASP A 72 16.70 -3.20 16.38
N LYS A 73 15.87 -3.31 17.43
CA LYS A 73 14.41 -3.17 17.29
C LYS A 73 14.00 -1.78 16.80
N ARG A 74 14.67 -0.71 17.26
CA ARG A 74 14.43 0.65 16.74
C ARG A 74 14.73 0.74 15.25
N SER A 75 15.87 0.19 14.81
CA SER A 75 16.22 0.13 13.38
C SER A 75 15.17 -0.64 12.56
N GLU A 76 14.67 -1.77 13.07
CA GLU A 76 13.63 -2.55 12.40
C GLU A 76 12.30 -1.79 12.31
N VAL A 77 11.92 -1.06 13.38
CA VAL A 77 10.74 -0.20 13.40
C VAL A 77 10.88 0.92 12.37
N ASP A 78 12.04 1.59 12.30
CA ASP A 78 12.27 2.67 11.33
C ASP A 78 12.17 2.17 9.88
N LYS A 79 12.72 0.98 9.61
CA LYS A 79 12.59 0.31 8.29
C LYS A 79 11.13 0.02 7.96
N LYS A 80 10.37 -0.61 8.87
CA LYS A 80 8.94 -0.90 8.67
C LYS A 80 8.12 0.38 8.51
N GLN A 81 8.47 1.44 9.21
CA GLN A 81 7.77 2.73 9.12
C GLN A 81 8.05 3.41 7.79
N LYS A 82 9.26 3.27 7.22
CA LYS A 82 9.57 3.68 5.86
C LYS A 82 8.76 2.89 4.83
N GLU A 83 8.77 1.56 4.91
CA GLU A 83 7.97 0.71 4.01
C GLU A 83 6.47 1.02 4.07
N LEU A 84 5.95 1.32 5.26
CA LEU A 84 4.54 1.67 5.45
C LEU A 84 4.19 3.02 4.81
N ARG A 85 5.11 3.99 4.81
CA ARG A 85 4.95 5.26 4.06
C ARG A 85 4.96 5.01 2.56
N ASP A 86 5.90 4.22 2.07
CA ASP A 86 6.03 3.92 0.64
C ASP A 86 4.78 3.17 0.11
N LYS A 87 4.29 2.17 0.87
CA LYS A 87 3.05 1.45 0.55
C LYS A 87 1.82 2.37 0.55
N LYS A 88 1.73 3.32 1.49
CA LYS A 88 0.64 4.30 1.51
C LYS A 88 0.66 5.20 0.28
N LEU A 89 1.83 5.63 -0.15
CA LEU A 89 1.99 6.44 -1.36
C LEU A 89 1.57 5.66 -2.61
N LEU A 90 1.98 4.40 -2.73
CA LEU A 90 1.59 3.52 -3.83
C LEU A 90 0.07 3.29 -3.87
N ILE A 91 -0.56 3.05 -2.71
CA ILE A 91 -2.02 2.90 -2.62
C ILE A 91 -2.73 4.17 -3.11
N GLN A 92 -2.21 5.35 -2.77
CA GLN A 92 -2.80 6.61 -3.20
C GLN A 92 -2.70 6.77 -4.73
N GLN A 93 -1.52 6.50 -5.31
CA GLN A 93 -1.31 6.54 -6.76
C GLN A 93 -2.24 5.57 -7.50
N LEU A 94 -2.37 4.33 -7.02
CA LEU A 94 -3.27 3.33 -7.61
C LEU A 94 -4.74 3.75 -7.51
N LYS A 95 -5.14 4.39 -6.41
CA LYS A 95 -6.52 4.93 -6.27
C LYS A 95 -6.80 6.03 -7.28
N ASP A 96 -5.85 6.92 -7.50
CA ASP A 96 -5.97 8.00 -8.48
C ASP A 96 -6.01 7.43 -9.91
N GLU A 97 -5.17 6.44 -10.22
CA GLU A 97 -5.19 5.73 -11.51
C GLU A 97 -6.51 5.00 -11.75
N ILE A 98 -7.02 4.26 -10.76
CA ILE A 98 -8.34 3.61 -10.84
C ILE A 98 -9.44 4.65 -11.07
N LYS A 99 -9.36 5.83 -10.43
CA LYS A 99 -10.34 6.90 -10.63
C LYS A 99 -10.32 7.43 -12.06
N GLU A 100 -9.14 7.64 -12.63
CA GLU A 100 -8.98 8.07 -14.02
C GLU A 100 -9.41 6.99 -15.01
N LEU A 101 -9.07 5.72 -14.77
CA LEU A 101 -9.53 4.60 -15.59
C LEU A 101 -11.05 4.44 -15.51
N ARG A 102 -11.68 4.63 -14.35
CA ARG A 102 -13.15 4.61 -14.23
C ARG A 102 -13.82 5.76 -14.97
N LYS A 103 -13.21 6.95 -15.03
CA LYS A 103 -13.71 8.05 -15.87
C LYS A 103 -13.65 7.67 -17.35
N LYS A 104 -12.49 7.19 -17.81
CA LYS A 104 -12.30 6.71 -19.20
C LYS A 104 -13.23 5.54 -19.53
N GLN A 105 -13.47 4.62 -18.61
CA GLN A 105 -14.36 3.48 -18.83
C GLN A 105 -15.83 3.90 -18.91
N LYS A 106 -16.27 4.91 -18.16
CA LYS A 106 -17.60 5.50 -18.34
C LYS A 106 -17.74 6.16 -19.72
N GLU A 107 -16.67 6.74 -20.25
CA GLU A 107 -16.64 7.29 -21.60
C GLU A 107 -16.66 6.19 -22.67
N VAL A 108 -15.98 5.05 -22.44
CA VAL A 108 -15.92 3.92 -23.38
C VAL A 108 -17.18 3.05 -23.35
N ASN A 109 -17.77 2.78 -22.19
CA ASN A 109 -19.01 2.01 -22.03
C ASN A 109 -20.25 2.78 -22.54
N ALA A 110 -20.13 4.07 -22.86
CA ALA A 110 -21.13 4.79 -23.65
C ALA A 110 -21.16 4.35 -25.12
N THR A 111 -20.24 3.48 -25.54
CA THR A 111 -20.25 2.83 -26.86
C THR A 111 -20.95 1.47 -26.73
N PRO A 112 -22.19 1.31 -27.18
CA PRO A 112 -22.90 0.04 -27.06
C PRO A 112 -22.18 -1.04 -27.88
N GLN A 113 -21.80 -2.13 -27.22
CA GLN A 113 -21.43 -3.36 -27.93
C GLN A 113 -22.72 -4.05 -28.38
N ARG A 114 -22.71 -4.59 -29.60
CA ARG A 114 -23.80 -5.37 -30.20
C ARG A 114 -24.12 -6.61 -29.35
N THR A 115 -24.90 -6.45 -28.29
CA THR A 115 -25.62 -7.55 -27.66
C THR A 115 -26.64 -8.05 -28.67
N LYS A 116 -26.77 -9.38 -28.82
CA LYS A 116 -27.72 -10.01 -29.73
C LYS A 116 -29.13 -9.52 -29.38
N ILE A 117 -29.67 -8.64 -30.22
CA ILE A 117 -31.03 -8.10 -30.07
C ILE A 117 -31.99 -9.24 -30.38
N THR A 118 -32.70 -9.72 -29.37
CA THR A 118 -33.88 -10.58 -29.53
C THR A 118 -34.98 -9.77 -30.19
N ALA A 119 -35.61 -10.34 -31.21
CA ALA A 119 -36.40 -9.68 -32.26
C ALA A 119 -37.74 -9.04 -31.83
N ALA A 120 -37.90 -8.61 -30.58
CA ALA A 120 -39.15 -8.00 -30.08
C ALA A 120 -38.96 -6.59 -29.50
N ASP A 121 -37.72 -6.11 -29.33
CA ASP A 121 -37.45 -4.86 -28.64
C ASP A 121 -37.19 -3.71 -29.61
N THR A 122 -37.97 -2.64 -29.44
CA THR A 122 -37.74 -1.35 -30.09
C THR A 122 -36.26 -0.97 -29.98
N THR A 123 -35.61 -0.78 -31.12
CA THR A 123 -34.19 -0.46 -31.19
C THR A 123 -34.01 0.96 -31.71
N PHE A 124 -33.22 1.76 -31.01
CA PHE A 124 -32.87 3.11 -31.41
C PHE A 124 -31.47 3.12 -32.02
N LYS A 125 -31.31 3.84 -33.14
CA LYS A 125 -30.01 4.03 -33.82
C LYS A 125 -29.71 5.53 -33.89
N VAL A 126 -28.44 5.89 -33.71
CA VAL A 126 -28.01 7.29 -33.80
C VAL A 126 -27.35 7.49 -35.16
N ILE A 127 -27.94 8.38 -35.97
CA ILE A 127 -27.50 8.65 -37.33
C ILE A 127 -26.68 9.93 -37.34
N ILE A 128 -25.45 9.84 -37.84
CA ILE A 128 -24.52 10.98 -37.89
C ILE A 128 -24.58 11.73 -39.22
N GLY A 129 -25.10 11.11 -40.27
CA GLY A 129 -25.23 11.73 -41.59
C GLY A 129 -25.91 10.82 -42.60
N SER A 130 -26.36 11.43 -43.69
CA SER A 130 -26.93 10.73 -44.84
C SER A 130 -26.36 11.32 -46.13
N TYR A 131 -25.71 10.50 -46.95
CA TYR A 131 -25.06 10.95 -48.18
C TYR A 131 -25.49 10.10 -49.38
N THR A 132 -25.56 10.71 -50.56
CA THR A 132 -25.95 10.02 -51.82
C THR A 132 -24.75 9.44 -52.56
N SER A 133 -23.60 10.11 -52.54
CA SER A 133 -22.43 9.80 -53.39
C SER A 133 -21.23 9.23 -52.65
N LYS A 134 -21.14 9.41 -51.33
CA LYS A 134 -20.04 8.87 -50.51
C LYS A 134 -20.48 7.53 -49.95
N ASN A 135 -19.71 6.48 -50.23
CA ASN A 135 -19.90 5.13 -49.71
C ASN A 135 -18.72 4.78 -48.79
N PHE A 136 -18.95 4.75 -47.47
CA PHE A 136 -17.93 4.39 -46.48
C PHE A 136 -17.92 2.89 -46.13
N SER A 137 -18.33 2.01 -47.04
CA SER A 137 -18.45 0.55 -46.79
C SER A 137 -17.17 -0.09 -46.24
N GLU A 138 -16.00 0.37 -46.68
CA GLU A 138 -14.71 -0.12 -46.16
C GLU A 138 -14.55 0.15 -44.65
N PHE A 139 -15.05 1.29 -44.17
CA PHE A 139 -15.02 1.65 -42.75
C PHE A 139 -16.03 0.83 -41.93
N ALA A 140 -17.20 0.56 -42.50
CA ALA A 140 -18.24 -0.26 -41.88
C ALA A 140 -17.79 -1.71 -41.64
N ASN A 141 -17.06 -2.29 -42.59
CA ASN A 141 -16.56 -3.66 -42.47
C ASN A 141 -15.54 -3.83 -41.34
N LYS A 142 -14.80 -2.76 -41.00
CA LYS A 142 -13.78 -2.77 -39.94
C LYS A 142 -14.36 -2.52 -38.55
N HIS A 143 -15.46 -1.78 -38.46
CA HIS A 143 -16.04 -1.35 -37.19
C HIS A 143 -17.45 -1.90 -36.99
N LYS A 144 -17.59 -2.92 -36.13
CA LYS A 144 -18.87 -3.63 -35.87
C LYS A 144 -20.05 -2.74 -35.44
N ASN A 145 -19.77 -1.53 -34.96
CA ASN A 145 -20.76 -0.58 -34.46
C ASN A 145 -21.08 0.55 -35.47
N PHE A 146 -20.49 0.51 -36.67
CA PHE A 146 -20.77 1.45 -37.75
C PHE A 146 -21.55 0.72 -38.85
N ILE A 147 -22.78 1.16 -39.09
CA ILE A 147 -23.68 0.53 -40.06
C ILE A 147 -24.07 1.55 -41.13
N ILE A 148 -24.10 1.09 -42.36
CA ILE A 148 -24.58 1.85 -43.50
C ILE A 148 -25.91 1.25 -43.91
N GLU A 149 -26.97 2.02 -43.77
CA GLU A 149 -28.31 1.59 -44.16
C GLU A 149 -28.77 2.41 -45.36
N PRO A 150 -29.14 1.78 -46.48
CA PRO A 150 -29.80 2.49 -47.57
C PRO A 150 -31.18 2.94 -47.09
N TYR A 151 -31.50 4.20 -47.37
CA TYR A 151 -32.77 4.82 -47.06
C TYR A 151 -33.28 5.55 -48.31
N VAL A 152 -34.47 5.19 -48.75
CA VAL A 152 -35.14 5.93 -49.82
C VAL A 152 -35.95 7.04 -49.16
N ASN A 153 -35.63 8.29 -49.52
CA ASN A 153 -36.43 9.42 -49.04
C ASN A 153 -37.80 9.40 -49.73
N PRO A 154 -38.93 9.31 -49.00
CA PRO A 154 -40.26 9.27 -49.60
C PRO A 154 -40.61 10.51 -50.43
N ASN A 155 -39.94 11.65 -50.18
CA ASN A 155 -40.23 12.90 -50.89
C ASN A 155 -39.51 13.02 -52.24
N ASP A 156 -38.32 12.40 -52.38
CA ASP A 156 -37.44 12.61 -53.54
C ASP A 156 -37.18 11.31 -54.34
N ASN A 157 -37.64 10.16 -53.87
CA ASN A 157 -37.36 8.82 -54.42
C ASN A 157 -35.86 8.52 -54.63
N LYS A 158 -34.96 9.29 -54.02
CA LYS A 158 -33.51 9.09 -54.06
C LYS A 158 -33.08 8.20 -52.91
N THR A 159 -32.12 7.31 -53.19
CA THR A 159 -31.49 6.46 -52.17
C THR A 159 -30.34 7.23 -51.52
N TYR A 160 -30.42 7.40 -50.21
CA TYR A 160 -29.38 7.95 -49.35
C TYR A 160 -28.78 6.84 -48.51
N TYR A 161 -27.47 6.86 -48.32
CA TYR A 161 -26.80 5.98 -47.36
C TYR A 161 -26.75 6.68 -46.01
N ARG A 162 -27.52 6.17 -45.03
CA ARG A 162 -27.51 6.64 -43.65
C ARG A 162 -26.38 5.97 -42.89
N TYR A 163 -25.60 6.77 -42.20
CA TYR A 163 -24.47 6.33 -41.39
C TYR A 163 -24.86 6.28 -39.93
N CYS A 164 -24.99 5.06 -39.41
CA CYS A 164 -25.49 4.77 -38.07
C CYS A 164 -24.34 4.38 -37.14
N LEU A 165 -24.32 4.98 -35.96
CA LEU A 165 -23.42 4.65 -34.87
C LEU A 165 -24.22 4.01 -33.72
N GLY A 166 -23.97 2.72 -33.50
CA GLY A 166 -24.50 1.97 -32.36
C GLY A 166 -25.98 1.59 -32.47
N TYR A 167 -26.36 0.66 -31.60
CA TYR A 167 -27.73 0.22 -31.38
C TYR A 167 -28.04 0.38 -29.90
N PHE A 168 -29.21 0.89 -29.58
CA PHE A 168 -29.65 1.16 -28.22
C PHE A 168 -31.03 0.54 -28.00
N THR A 169 -31.24 -0.10 -26.86
CA THR A 169 -32.57 -0.59 -26.46
C THR A 169 -33.40 0.52 -25.81
N SER A 170 -32.74 1.57 -25.30
CA SER A 170 -33.39 2.71 -24.65
C SER A 170 -33.22 4.00 -25.45
N TYR A 171 -34.33 4.74 -25.62
CA TYR A 171 -34.32 6.06 -26.27
C TYR A 171 -33.45 7.07 -25.52
N TRP A 172 -33.45 7.02 -24.18
CA TRP A 172 -32.66 7.93 -23.34
C TRP A 172 -31.15 7.71 -23.53
N GLU A 173 -30.74 6.46 -23.70
CA GLU A 173 -29.34 6.11 -23.96
C GLU A 173 -28.90 6.63 -25.33
N ALA A 174 -29.75 6.46 -26.35
CA ALA A 174 -29.52 7.00 -27.68
C ALA A 174 -29.44 8.55 -27.69
N LEU A 175 -30.28 9.23 -26.90
CA LEU A 175 -30.20 10.69 -26.75
C LEU A 175 -28.91 11.16 -26.06
N TYR A 176 -28.46 10.44 -25.03
CA TYR A 176 -27.20 10.75 -24.36
C TYR A 176 -26.02 10.59 -25.33
N PHE A 177 -26.01 9.48 -26.08
CA PHE A 177 -25.00 9.24 -27.10
C PHE A 177 -25.05 10.28 -28.22
N LYS A 178 -26.23 10.68 -28.70
CA LYS A 178 -26.41 11.79 -29.65
C LYS A 178 -25.73 13.06 -29.15
N LYS A 179 -25.96 13.45 -27.89
CA LYS A 179 -25.36 14.66 -27.28
C LYS A 179 -23.84 14.55 -27.20
N TYR A 180 -23.33 13.37 -26.82
CA TYR A 180 -21.89 13.11 -26.76
C TYR A 180 -21.24 13.22 -28.14
N ILE A 181 -21.78 12.54 -29.14
CA ILE A 181 -21.27 12.57 -30.51
C ILE A 181 -21.38 13.96 -31.12
N ALA A 182 -22.47 14.69 -30.88
CA ALA A 182 -22.59 16.09 -31.31
C ALA A 182 -21.47 16.95 -30.72
N LYS A 183 -21.13 16.78 -29.44
CA LYS A 183 -20.02 17.51 -28.80
C LYS A 183 -18.66 17.15 -29.40
N VAL A 184 -18.44 15.88 -29.75
CA VAL A 184 -17.20 15.43 -30.38
C VAL A 184 -17.07 15.96 -31.81
N MET A 185 -18.13 15.87 -32.62
CA MET A 185 -18.12 16.32 -34.02
C MET A 185 -18.04 17.86 -34.13
N ASN A 186 -18.73 18.59 -33.26
CA ASN A 186 -18.77 20.07 -33.33
C ASN A 186 -17.55 20.75 -32.70
N LYS A 187 -16.57 19.98 -32.23
CA LYS A 187 -15.34 20.51 -31.63
C LYS A 187 -14.49 21.30 -32.65
N ASP A 188 -14.59 20.93 -33.92
CA ASP A 188 -13.77 21.47 -35.01
C ASP A 188 -14.52 22.48 -35.90
N LYS A 189 -15.52 23.19 -35.35
CA LYS A 189 -16.34 24.23 -36.02
C LYS A 189 -17.27 23.74 -37.15
N GLU A 190 -17.27 22.46 -37.49
CA GLU A 190 -18.27 21.87 -38.39
C GLU A 190 -19.56 21.61 -37.60
N GLN A 191 -20.70 22.18 -38.04
CA GLN A 191 -21.99 21.94 -37.40
C GLN A 191 -22.60 20.66 -37.95
N HIS A 192 -22.46 19.57 -37.21
CA HIS A 192 -23.13 18.30 -37.51
C HIS A 192 -24.16 18.01 -36.44
N GLN A 193 -25.39 17.73 -36.88
CA GLN A 193 -26.51 17.46 -35.99
C GLN A 193 -26.91 15.98 -36.12
N PRO A 194 -26.34 15.10 -35.28
CA PRO A 194 -26.76 13.72 -35.25
C PRO A 194 -28.22 13.64 -34.76
N TYR A 195 -28.96 12.67 -35.25
CA TYR A 195 -30.36 12.44 -34.86
C TYR A 195 -30.60 10.98 -34.51
N VAL A 196 -31.66 10.70 -33.75
CA VAL A 196 -32.02 9.36 -33.31
C VAL A 196 -33.18 8.87 -34.16
N VAL A 197 -33.14 7.61 -34.59
CA VAL A 197 -34.23 6.95 -35.31
C VAL A 197 -34.61 5.68 -34.56
N GLY A 198 -35.89 5.52 -34.26
CA GLY A 198 -36.45 4.32 -33.64
C GLY A 198 -36.89 3.31 -34.69
N TYR A 199 -36.55 2.05 -34.46
CA TYR A 199 -36.91 0.90 -35.29
C TYR A 199 -37.67 -0.14 -34.46
N ALA A 200 -38.75 -0.69 -35.03
CA ALA A 200 -39.36 -1.95 -34.58
C ALA A 200 -39.39 -2.91 -35.76
N ASP A 201 -39.01 -4.17 -35.55
CA ASP A 201 -38.96 -5.20 -36.61
C ASP A 201 -38.20 -4.73 -37.87
N ASN A 202 -37.08 -4.03 -37.68
CA ASN A 202 -36.29 -3.41 -38.74
C ASN A 202 -37.02 -2.36 -39.60
N LYS A 203 -38.23 -1.94 -39.21
CA LYS A 203 -38.98 -0.84 -39.81
C LYS A 203 -38.85 0.41 -38.94
N ILE A 204 -38.75 1.58 -39.58
CA ILE A 204 -38.72 2.87 -38.88
C ILE A 204 -40.10 3.11 -38.27
N ILE A 205 -40.15 3.28 -36.95
CA ILE A 205 -41.39 3.62 -36.22
C ILE A 205 -41.43 5.10 -35.81
N ILE A 206 -40.26 5.70 -35.60
CA ILE A 206 -40.09 7.08 -35.12
C ILE A 206 -38.89 7.67 -35.86
N ASP A 207 -39.14 8.51 -36.87
CA ASP A 207 -38.11 9.45 -37.36
C ASP A 207 -38.28 10.74 -36.56
N VAL A 208 -37.30 11.07 -35.73
CA VAL A 208 -37.34 12.27 -34.89
C VAL A 208 -37.39 13.54 -35.76
N ARG A 209 -36.95 13.49 -37.03
CA ARG A 209 -37.13 14.62 -37.96
C ARG A 209 -38.60 14.89 -38.27
N ASP A 210 -39.39 13.88 -38.58
CA ASP A 210 -40.82 14.04 -38.86
C ASP A 210 -41.58 14.57 -37.64
N ILE A 211 -41.12 14.22 -36.42
CA ILE A 211 -41.69 14.76 -35.18
C ILE A 211 -41.30 16.22 -34.98
N LEU A 212 -40.04 16.60 -35.25
CA LEU A 212 -39.58 17.98 -35.13
C LEU A 212 -40.24 18.89 -36.16
N GLU A 213 -40.36 18.43 -37.41
CA GLU A 213 -41.08 19.14 -38.48
C GLU A 213 -42.58 19.28 -38.18
N LYS A 214 -43.23 18.23 -37.63
CA LYS A 214 -44.64 18.32 -37.19
C LYS A 214 -44.85 19.23 -35.98
N LEU A 215 -43.81 19.44 -35.17
CA LEU A 215 -43.83 20.35 -34.02
C LEU A 215 -43.40 21.78 -34.38
N GLY A 216 -43.06 22.06 -35.65
CA GLY A 216 -42.72 23.40 -36.13
C GLY A 216 -41.45 23.99 -35.52
N LEU A 217 -40.49 23.13 -35.14
CA LEU A 217 -39.22 23.51 -34.51
C LEU A 217 -38.03 23.25 -35.44
#